data_AF-A0A0K1H173-F1
#
_entry.id   AF-A0A0K1H173-F1
#
_cell.length_a   1.000
_cell.length_b   1.000
_cell.length_c   1.000
_cell.angle_alpha   90.00
_cell.angle_beta   90.00
_cell.angle_gamma   90.00
#
_symmetry.space_group_name_H-M   'P 1'
#
loop_
_entity.id
_entity.type
_entity.pdbx_description
1 polymer ?
#
loop_
_entity_poly.entity_id
_entity_poly.type
_entity_poly.pdbx_seq_one_letter_code
_entity_poly.pdbx_strand_id
1 'polypeptide(L)' 'EPKERFAFKTKSEVEILDDGFKWRKYGKKMVKNSPNPRNYYKCSVE' A
#
# COMPACT_ATOMS: atom_id res chain seq x y z
N GLU A 1 17.55 -16.26 -5.52
CA GLU A 1 16.58 -15.66 -6.46
C GLU A 1 16.10 -14.26 -6.02
N PRO A 2 16.23 -13.23 -6.88
CA PRO A 2 15.62 -11.92 -6.64
C PRO A 2 14.10 -12.05 -6.73
N LYS A 3 13.39 -11.55 -5.71
CA LYS A 3 11.93 -11.49 -5.74
C LYS A 3 11.49 -10.36 -6.66
N GLU A 4 10.70 -10.68 -7.69
CA GLU A 4 10.12 -9.67 -8.58
C GLU A 4 9.27 -8.66 -7.79
N ARG A 5 9.36 -7.37 -8.17
CA ARG A 5 8.63 -6.27 -7.53
C ARG A 5 7.89 -5.49 -8.60
N PHE A 6 6.59 -5.30 -8.39
CA PHE A 6 5.71 -4.55 -9.28
C PHE A 6 5.25 -3.25 -8.62
N ALA A 7 5.11 -2.19 -9.41
CA ALA A 7 4.58 -0.91 -8.98
C ALA A 7 3.66 -0.32 -10.06
N PHE A 8 2.50 0.19 -9.65
CA PHE A 8 1.54 0.86 -10.51
C PHE A 8 0.95 2.08 -9.78
N LYS A 9 0.29 2.97 -10.54
CA LYS A 9 -0.34 4.18 -10.01
C LYS A 9 -1.82 4.15 -10.37
N THR A 10 -2.67 4.39 -9.38
CA THR A 10 -4.12 4.44 -9.54
C THR A 10 -4.64 5.73 -8.92
N LYS A 11 -5.49 6.47 -9.63
CA LYS A 11 -6.22 7.61 -9.06
C LYS A 11 -7.43 7.07 -8.31
N SER A 12 -7.63 7.52 -7.08
CA SER A 12 -8.69 7.05 -6.19
C SER A 12 -9.12 8.19 -5.26
N GLU A 13 -10.41 8.26 -4.97
CA GLU A 13 -10.97 9.15 -3.94
C GLU A 13 -10.92 8.51 -2.54
N VAL A 14 -10.74 7.18 -2.47
CA VAL A 14 -10.65 6.42 -1.22
C VAL A 14 -9.20 6.08 -0.85
N GLU A 15 -8.89 6.10 0.45
CA GLU A 15 -7.55 5.78 0.99
C GLU A 15 -7.24 4.28 0.90
N ILE A 16 -8.25 3.42 1.07
CA ILE A 16 -8.14 1.96 1.01
C ILE A 16 -8.87 1.49 -0.24
N LEU A 17 -8.12 0.86 -1.16
CA LEU A 17 -8.65 0.29 -2.39
C LEU A 17 -9.18 -1.12 -2.14
N ASP A 18 -10.30 -1.44 -2.77
CA ASP A 18 -10.77 -2.82 -2.94
C ASP A 18 -10.21 -3.36 -4.26
N ASP A 19 -9.01 -3.92 -4.20
CA ASP A 19 -8.30 -4.48 -5.36
C ASP A 19 -8.47 -6.01 -5.48
N GLY A 20 -9.40 -6.60 -4.72
CA GLY A 20 -9.65 -8.04 -4.68
C GLY A 20 -8.70 -8.83 -3.77
N PHE A 21 -7.74 -8.18 -3.11
CA PHE A 21 -6.85 -8.83 -2.13
C PHE A 21 -7.17 -8.38 -0.70
N LYS A 22 -6.95 -9.30 0.26
CA LYS A 22 -7.05 -8.96 1.69
C LYS A 22 -5.71 -8.40 2.18
N TRP A 23 -5.70 -7.16 2.64
CA TRP A 23 -4.49 -6.47 3.12
C TRP A 23 -4.59 -6.13 4.61
N ARG A 24 -3.54 -6.44 5.38
CA ARG A 24 -3.38 -6.01 6.78
C ARG A 24 -2.37 -4.87 6.88
N LYS A 25 -2.82 -3.72 7.39
CA LYS A 25 -1.93 -2.58 7.68
C LYS A 25 -1.00 -2.93 8.83
N TYR A 26 0.30 -2.69 8.64
CA TYR A 26 1.30 -2.91 9.70
C TYR A 26 2.13 -1.67 10.02
N GLY A 27 1.98 -0.59 9.24
CA GLY A 27 2.70 0.65 9.49
C GLY A 27 2.18 1.83 8.70
N LYS A 28 2.51 3.01 9.21
CA LYS A 28 2.27 4.32 8.58
C LYS A 28 3.50 5.18 8.84
N LYS A 29 4.06 5.80 7.80
CA LYS A 29 5.20 6.73 7.94
C LYS A 29 4.96 8.00 7.14
N MET A 30 5.34 9.15 7.70
CA MET A 30 5.40 10.40 6.93
C MET A 30 6.47 10.30 5.85
N VAL A 31 6.16 10.83 4.68
CA VAL A 31 7.10 10.89 3.55
C VAL A 31 7.65 12.30 3.46
N LYS A 32 8.97 12.43 3.32
CA LYS A 32 9.62 13.72 3.14
C LYS A 32 9.02 14.43 1.91
N ASN A 33 8.67 15.70 2.08
CA ASN A 33 8.08 16.56 1.03
C ASN A 33 6.72 16.10 0.50
N SER A 34 5.96 15.29 1.26
CA SER A 34 4.58 14.93 0.93
C SER A 34 3.67 15.32 2.09
N PRO A 35 2.54 16.01 1.85
CA PRO A 35 1.52 16.22 2.88
C PRO A 35 0.84 14.90 3.27
N ASN A 36 0.90 13.89 2.39
CA ASN A 36 0.24 12.61 2.59
C ASN A 36 1.21 11.55 3.16
N PRO A 37 0.79 10.77 4.17
CA PRO A 37 1.57 9.66 4.72
C PRO A 37 1.61 8.46 3.77
N ARG A 38 2.65 7.63 3.89
CA ARG A 38 2.71 6.31 3.24
C ARG A 38 2.22 5.23 4.19
N ASN A 39 1.20 4.50 3.75
CA ASN A 39 0.70 3.32 4.41
C ASN A 39 1.44 2.06 3.92
N TYR A 40 1.71 1.14 4.82
CA TYR A 40 2.36 -0.14 4.51
C TYR A 40 1.45 -1.30 4.89
N TYR A 41 1.25 -2.20 3.93
CA TYR A 41 0.36 -3.35 4.05
C TYR A 41 1.11 -4.65 3.75
N LYS A 42 0.67 -5.74 4.36
CA LYS A 42 1.05 -7.12 4.01
C LYS A 42 -0.20 -7.88 3.63
N CYS A 43 -0.07 -8.85 2.72
CA CYS A 43 -1.17 -9.77 2.43
C CYS A 43 -1.64 -10.41 3.75
N SER A 44 -2.95 -10.31 4.00
CA SER A 44 -3.63 -11.06 5.04
C SER A 44 -3.84 -12.45 4.48
N VAL A 45 -2.81 -13.29 4.61
CA VAL A 45 -3.01 -14.73 4.46
C VAL A 45 -3.93 -15.11 5.62
N GLU A 46 -5.17 -15.50 5.33
CA GLU A 46 -5.93 -16.33 6.27
C GLU A 46 -5.20 -17.68 6.40
#